data_AF-A0A163VX74-F1
#
_entry.id   AF-A0A163VX74-F1
#
_cell.length_a   1.000
_cell.length_b   1.000
_cell.length_c   1.000
_cell.angle_alpha   90.00
_cell.angle_beta   90.00
_cell.angle_gamma   90.00
#
_symmetry.space_group_name_H-M   'P 1'
#
loop_
_entity.id
_entity.type
_entity.pdbx_description
1 polymer ?
#
loop_
_entity_poly.entity_id
_entity_poly.type
_entity_poly.pdbx_seq_one_letter_code
_entity_poly.pdbx_strand_id
1 'polypeptide(L)'
;MSCQSSPAFLINLRCISTPEGRAARARGEKHLRAAFQMFELIQTVDAPQTVRAWFMGMNLQKEDVSPAEALAEGSYCEVTAAARAFVSGG
;
A
#
# COMPACT_ATOMS: atom_id res chain seq x y z
N MET A 1 34.51 4.20 27.81
CA MET A 1 33.75 4.38 26.55
C MET A 1 32.41 3.70 26.74
N SER A 2 31.44 4.42 27.28
CA SER A 2 30.11 3.89 27.59
C SER A 2 29.13 4.45 26.57
N CYS A 3 28.82 3.67 25.54
CA CYS A 3 27.72 3.96 24.62
C CYS A 3 26.40 3.78 25.39
N GLN A 4 25.81 4.89 25.83
CA GLN A 4 24.45 4.91 26.37
C GLN A 4 23.49 4.49 25.25
N SER A 5 23.04 3.23 25.28
CA SER A 5 21.98 2.75 24.39
C SER A 5 20.66 3.34 24.87
N SER A 6 20.10 4.25 24.08
CA SER A 6 18.80 4.86 24.33
C SER A 6 17.69 3.79 24.30
N PRO A 7 16.78 3.74 25.29
CA PRO A 7 15.78 2.68 25.41
C PRO A 7 14.83 2.60 24.19
N ALA A 8 14.59 3.72 23.49
CA ALA A 8 13.76 3.75 22.29
C ALA A 8 14.32 2.91 21.13
N PHE A 9 15.65 2.83 21.00
CA PHE A 9 16.29 2.09 19.90
C PHE A 9 16.21 0.57 20.13
N LEU A 10 16.32 0.14 21.38
CA LEU A 10 16.17 -1.27 21.76
C LEU A 10 14.73 -1.75 21.65
N ILE A 11 13.74 -0.90 21.94
CA ILE A 11 12.31 -1.21 21.74
C ILE A 11 12.02 -1.42 20.24
N ASN A 12 12.53 -0.53 19.39
CA ASN A 12 12.28 -0.59 17.95
C ASN A 12 12.91 -1.85 17.30
N LEU A 13 14.18 -2.18 17.62
CA LEU A 13 14.84 -3.38 17.09
C LEU A 13 14.22 -4.71 17.59
N ARG A 14 13.72 -4.73 18.84
CA ARG A 14 13.04 -5.91 19.39
C ARG A 14 11.75 -6.21 18.62
N CYS A 15 10.96 -5.18 18.29
CA CYS A 15 9.69 -5.32 17.57
C CYS A 15 9.86 -5.84 16.13
N ILE A 16 10.88 -5.40 15.39
CA ILE A 16 11.11 -5.89 14.01
C ILE A 16 11.57 -7.35 13.96
N SER A 17 12.15 -7.84 15.06
CA SER A 17 12.70 -9.19 15.17
C SER A 17 11.67 -10.20 15.72
N THR A 18 10.46 -9.77 16.12
CA THR A 18 9.40 -10.69 16.51
C THR A 18 8.73 -11.33 15.29
N PRO A 19 8.12 -12.52 15.42
CA PRO A 19 7.30 -13.10 14.35
C PRO A 19 6.18 -12.16 13.88
N GLU A 20 5.55 -11.41 14.79
CA GLU A 20 4.53 -10.40 14.50
C GLU A 20 5.11 -9.24 13.67
N GLY A 21 6.27 -8.71 14.05
CA GLY A 21 6.94 -7.63 13.30
C GLY A 21 7.37 -8.07 11.90
N ARG A 22 7.88 -9.29 11.76
CA ARG A 22 8.17 -9.88 10.44
C ARG A 22 6.91 -10.05 9.59
N ALA A 23 5.81 -10.51 10.17
CA ALA A 23 4.54 -10.64 9.48
C ALA A 23 3.98 -9.28 9.04
N ALA A 24 4.02 -8.27 9.91
CA ALA A 24 3.62 -6.90 9.58
C ALA A 24 4.46 -6.32 8.44
N ARG A 25 5.79 -6.52 8.47
CA ARG A 25 6.68 -6.13 7.38
C ARG A 25 6.32 -6.83 6.07
N ALA A 26 6.17 -8.15 6.08
CA ALA A 26 5.83 -8.92 4.88
C ALA A 26 4.47 -8.48 4.29
N ARG A 27 3.48 -8.19 5.14
CA ARG A 27 2.19 -7.63 4.74
C ARG A 27 2.36 -6.24 4.11
N GLY A 28 3.12 -5.36 4.76
CA GLY A 28 3.44 -4.03 4.23
C GLY A 28 4.16 -4.08 2.88
N GLU A 29 5.15 -4.96 2.73
CA GLU A 29 5.86 -5.17 1.45
C GLU A 29 4.93 -5.65 0.34
N LYS A 30 3.97 -6.54 0.64
CA LYS A 30 2.94 -6.96 -0.32
C LYS A 30 2.04 -5.80 -0.72
N HIS A 31 1.58 -4.99 0.24
CA HIS A 31 0.76 -3.81 -0.03
C HIS A 31 1.49 -2.81 -0.92
N LEU A 32 2.74 -2.49 -0.59
CA LEU A 32 3.55 -1.55 -1.36
C LEU A 32 3.80 -2.06 -2.77
N ARG A 33 4.11 -3.35 -2.95
CA ARG A 33 4.34 -3.94 -4.27
C ARG A 33 3.07 -3.93 -5.13
N ALA A 34 1.91 -4.15 -4.52
CA ALA A 34 0.63 -4.08 -5.23
C ALA A 34 0.27 -2.64 -5.62
N ALA A 35 0.38 -1.70 -4.67
CA ALA A 35 0.14 -0.29 -4.93
C ALA A 35 1.04 0.26 -6.04
N PHE A 36 2.32 -0.11 -6.03
CA PHE A 36 3.28 0.33 -7.04
C PHE A 36 2.95 -0.23 -8.44
N GLN A 37 2.55 -1.50 -8.55
CA GLN A 37 2.12 -2.07 -9.83
C GLN A 37 0.91 -1.33 -10.43
N MET A 38 -0.06 -0.96 -9.58
CA MET A 38 -1.23 -0.20 -10.02
C MET A 38 -0.85 1.24 -10.39
N PHE A 39 0.09 1.83 -9.65
CA PHE A 39 0.64 3.14 -9.98
C PHE A 39 1.30 3.13 -11.36
N GLU A 40 2.17 2.15 -11.61
CA GLU A 40 2.83 1.95 -12.91
C GLU A 40 1.83 1.70 -14.05
N LEU A 41 0.73 1.00 -13.77
CA LEU A 41 -0.32 0.76 -14.75
C LEU A 41 -1.06 2.06 -15.10
N ILE A 42 -1.56 2.80 -14.10
CA ILE A 42 -2.41 3.97 -14.35
C ILE A 42 -1.58 5.15 -14.87
N GLN A 43 -0.32 5.31 -14.43
CA GLN A 43 0.55 6.38 -14.95
C GLN A 43 0.85 6.26 -16.45
N THR A 44 0.55 5.11 -17.08
CA THR A 44 0.71 4.95 -18.53
C THR A 44 -0.31 5.76 -19.33
N VAL A 45 -1.46 6.06 -18.73
CA VAL A 45 -2.56 6.81 -19.37
C VAL A 45 -2.84 8.15 -18.71
N ASP A 46 -2.36 8.38 -17.48
CA ASP A 46 -2.71 9.55 -16.69
C ASP A 46 -1.54 10.11 -15.86
N ALA A 47 -1.69 11.34 -15.38
CA ALA A 47 -0.63 11.98 -14.60
C ALA A 47 -0.48 11.37 -13.19
N PRO A 48 0.73 11.37 -12.58
CA PRO A 48 0.94 10.86 -11.22
C PRO A 48 0.02 11.47 -10.15
N GLN A 49 -0.38 12.73 -10.32
CA GLN A 49 -1.36 13.38 -9.43
C GLN A 49 -2.75 12.75 -9.54
N THR A 50 -3.19 12.38 -10.75
CA THR A 50 -4.44 11.66 -10.99
C THR A 50 -4.39 10.29 -10.32
N VAL A 51 -3.29 9.55 -10.48
CA VAL A 51 -3.10 8.24 -9.83
C VAL A 51 -3.22 8.37 -8.31
N ARG A 52 -2.58 9.40 -7.72
CA ARG A 52 -2.66 9.65 -6.28
C ARG A 52 -4.10 9.98 -5.85
N ALA A 53 -4.80 10.81 -6.61
CA ALA A 53 -6.19 11.15 -6.35
C ALA A 53 -7.10 9.91 -6.45
N TRP A 54 -6.86 9.04 -7.44
CA TRP A 54 -7.58 7.78 -7.61
C TRP A 54 -7.40 6.85 -6.40
N PHE A 55 -6.18 6.72 -5.88
CA PHE A 55 -5.91 5.92 -4.69
C PHE A 55 -6.64 6.40 -3.42
N MET A 56 -6.81 7.71 -3.28
CA MET A 56 -7.47 8.35 -2.14
C MET A 56 -8.98 8.53 -2.33
N GLY A 57 -9.46 8.44 -3.57
CA GLY A 57 -10.87 8.62 -3.93
C GLY A 57 -11.71 7.37 -3.67
N MET A 58 -13.02 7.55 -3.72
CA MET A 58 -13.96 6.43 -3.76
C MET A 58 -13.78 5.69 -5.09
N ASN A 59 -13.64 4.37 -5.03
CA ASN A 59 -13.60 3.55 -6.23
C ASN A 59 -14.99 3.61 -6.91
N LEU A 60 -15.07 4.10 -8.15
CA LEU A 60 -16.34 4.19 -8.88
C LEU A 60 -17.07 2.83 -9.02
N GLN A 61 -16.35 1.71 -8.91
CA GLN A 61 -16.94 0.36 -8.96
C GLN A 61 -17.29 -0.20 -7.57
N LYS A 62 -16.75 0.39 -6.50
CA LYS A 62 -16.94 -0.06 -5.12
C LYS A 62 -17.25 1.17 -4.28
N GLU A 63 -18.54 1.51 -4.25
CA GLU A 63 -19.09 2.79 -3.77
C GLU A 63 -18.80 3.13 -2.29
N ASP A 64 -17.98 2.34 -1.58
CA ASP A 64 -17.81 2.48 -0.12
C ASP A 64 -16.37 2.28 0.39
N VAL A 65 -15.39 1.96 -0.48
CA VAL A 65 -14.01 1.72 -0.03
C VAL A 65 -13.00 2.28 -1.03
N SER A 66 -12.03 3.06 -0.55
CA SER A 66 -10.94 3.55 -1.39
C SER A 66 -9.99 2.42 -1.82
N PRO A 67 -9.30 2.54 -2.97
CA PRO A 67 -8.28 1.57 -3.38
C PRO A 67 -7.19 1.34 -2.32
N ALA A 68 -6.80 2.38 -1.58
CA ALA A 68 -5.81 2.26 -0.50
C ALA A 68 -6.31 1.41 0.67
N GLU A 69 -7.57 1.59 1.08
CA GLU A 69 -8.19 0.79 2.14
C GLU A 69 -8.42 -0.66 1.69
N ALA A 70 -8.88 -0.86 0.46
CA ALA A 70 -9.06 -2.20 -0.09
C ALA A 70 -7.72 -2.97 -0.18
N LEU A 71 -6.61 -2.29 -0.51
CA LEU A 71 -5.27 -2.88 -0.40
C LEU A 71 -4.89 -3.18 1.05
N ALA A 72 -5.21 -2.28 1.97
CA ALA A 72 -4.96 -2.47 3.39
C ALA A 72 -5.70 -3.69 3.95
N GLU A 73 -6.87 -4.06 3.41
CA GLU A 73 -7.61 -5.28 3.76
C GLU A 73 -7.18 -6.54 2.97
N GLY A 74 -6.28 -6.39 2.00
CA GLY A 74 -5.77 -7.49 1.18
C GLY A 74 -6.64 -7.88 -0.02
N SER A 75 -7.57 -7.01 -0.44
CA SER A 75 -8.44 -7.20 -1.61
C SER A 75 -7.73 -6.91 -2.94
N TYR A 76 -6.53 -7.48 -3.15
CA TYR A 76 -5.65 -7.14 -4.28
C TYR A 76 -6.28 -7.36 -5.66
N CYS A 77 -7.01 -8.47 -5.83
CA CYS A 77 -7.63 -8.82 -7.11
C CYS A 77 -8.67 -7.77 -7.53
N GLU A 78 -9.48 -7.31 -6.57
CA GLU A 78 -10.51 -6.29 -6.80
C GLU A 78 -9.89 -4.94 -7.15
N VAL A 79 -8.86 -4.52 -6.41
CA VAL A 79 -8.16 -3.27 -6.69
C VAL A 79 -7.46 -3.31 -8.05
N THR A 80 -6.91 -4.48 -8.44
CA THR A 80 -6.30 -4.68 -9.76
C THR A 80 -7.36 -4.61 -10.87
N ALA A 81 -8.54 -5.19 -10.66
CA ALA A 81 -9.65 -5.09 -11.60
C ALA A 81 -10.12 -3.64 -11.75
N ALA A 82 -10.23 -2.89 -10.65
CA ALA A 82 -10.58 -1.47 -10.67
C ALA A 82 -9.53 -0.62 -11.41
N ALA A 83 -8.24 -0.87 -11.19
CA ALA A 83 -7.16 -0.17 -11.90
C ALA A 83 -7.20 -0.45 -13.42
N ARG A 84 -7.46 -1.70 -13.81
CA ARG A 84 -7.65 -2.07 -15.22
C ARG A 84 -8.90 -1.41 -15.81
N ALA A 85 -10.00 -1.34 -15.06
CA ALA A 85 -11.21 -0.66 -15.51
C ALA A 85 -10.97 0.84 -15.72
N PHE A 86 -10.19 1.48 -14.84
CA PHE A 86 -9.76 2.87 -15.02
C PHE A 86 -8.98 3.07 -16.33
N VAL A 87 -8.00 2.20 -16.61
CA VAL A 87 -7.22 2.28 -17.86
C VAL A 87 -8.06 1.98 -19.10
N SER A 88 -9.01 1.05 -19.03
CA SER A 88 -9.87 0.68 -20.17
C SER A 88 -11.02 1.66 -20.44
N GLY A 89 -11.45 2.41 -19.42
CA GLY A 89 -12.58 3.33 -19.49
C GLY A 89 -12.19 4.82 -19.47
N GLY A 90 -10.90 5.12 -19.39
CA GLY A 90 -10.33 6.46 -19.53
C GLY A 90 -10.32 6.93 -20.97
#